data_AF-K3WPH9-F1
#
_entry.id   AF-K3WPH9-F1
#
_cell.length_a   1.000
_cell.length_b   1.000
_cell.length_c   1.000
_cell.angle_alpha   90.00
_cell.angle_beta   90.00
_cell.angle_gamma   90.00
#
_symmetry.space_group_name_H-M   'P 1'
#
loop_
_entity.id
_entity.type
_entity.pdbx_description
1 polymer ?
#
loop_
_entity_poly.entity_id
_entity_poly.type
_entity_poly.pdbx_seq_one_letter_code
_entity_poly.pdbx_strand_id
1 'polypeptide(L)'
;MLIAETLVASAQCSQLHQLNLSRNLELRSVVKYQELIRSGACPSLVSLQLGYAQTYVEGRAFVKDTLARMSVEELRRRKQALFESRLTALQLWNDEKARRDVARCKRQCQLLRAQYDHMESEADRALRRRKRIRKSTHLCIHQEIQQLKQAHQHRVICKALQASQ
;
A
#
# COMPACT_ATOMS: atom_id res chain seq x y z
N MET A 1 -1.94 2.27 -53.68
CA MET A 1 -3.07 2.24 -52.73
C MET A 1 -3.50 0.78 -52.61
N LEU A 2 -3.51 0.21 -51.41
CA LEU A 2 -3.84 -1.21 -51.24
C LEU A 2 -5.36 -1.40 -51.36
N ILE A 3 -5.81 -2.38 -52.16
CA ILE A 3 -7.23 -2.71 -52.36
C ILE A 3 -7.96 -2.89 -51.00
N ALA A 4 -7.28 -3.45 -50.01
CA ALA A 4 -7.78 -3.57 -48.63
C ALA A 4 -8.18 -2.22 -48.01
N GLU A 5 -7.34 -1.19 -48.15
CA GLU A 5 -7.59 0.14 -47.58
C GLU A 5 -8.77 0.81 -48.26
N THR A 6 -8.88 0.64 -49.58
CA THR A 6 -10.00 1.16 -50.36
C THR A 6 -11.32 0.48 -49.99
N LEU A 7 -11.31 -0.83 -49.75
CA LEU A 7 -12.50 -1.58 -49.33
C LEU A 7 -12.91 -1.31 -47.87
N VAL A 8 -11.96 -1.05 -46.98
CA VAL A 8 -12.27 -0.59 -45.61
C VAL A 8 -12.81 0.84 -45.62
N ALA A 9 -12.27 1.71 -46.48
CA ALA A 9 -12.68 3.11 -46.60
C ALA A 9 -14.00 3.30 -47.36
N SER A 10 -14.32 2.44 -48.34
CA SER A 10 -15.61 2.45 -49.01
C SER A 10 -16.64 1.79 -48.09
N ALA A 11 -17.66 2.54 -47.68
CA ALA A 11 -18.72 2.04 -46.81
C ALA A 11 -19.28 0.69 -47.33
N GLN A 12 -19.27 -0.31 -46.44
CA GLN A 12 -19.80 -1.67 -46.58
C GLN A 12 -20.05 -2.17 -48.02
N CYS A 13 -19.11 -2.93 -48.59
CA CYS A 13 -19.30 -3.62 -49.86
C CYS A 13 -20.26 -4.81 -49.70
N SER A 14 -21.56 -4.51 -49.70
CA SER A 14 -22.66 -5.48 -49.55
C SER A 14 -22.89 -6.37 -50.78
N GLN A 15 -22.32 -6.03 -51.93
CA GLN A 15 -22.43 -6.83 -53.17
C GLN A 15 -21.17 -7.63 -53.49
N LEU A 16 -20.11 -7.48 -52.70
CA LEU A 16 -18.87 -8.22 -52.94
C LEU A 16 -18.96 -9.61 -52.33
N HIS A 17 -19.28 -10.60 -53.17
CA HIS A 17 -19.42 -11.99 -52.76
C HIS A 17 -18.11 -12.80 -52.85
N GLN A 18 -17.23 -12.44 -53.78
CA GLN A 18 -15.98 -13.15 -54.04
C GLN A 18 -14.85 -12.15 -54.29
N LEU A 19 -13.73 -12.35 -53.61
CA LEU A 19 -12.52 -11.53 -53.79
C LEU A 19 -11.30 -12.44 -53.99
N ASN A 20 -10.71 -12.38 -55.18
CA ASN A 20 -9.51 -13.15 -55.52
C ASN A 20 -8.28 -12.24 -55.49
N LEU A 21 -7.36 -12.54 -54.57
CA LEU A 21 -6.10 -11.83 -54.39
C LEU A 21 -4.91 -12.80 -54.48
N SER A 22 -5.12 -14.00 -55.03
CA SER A 22 -4.05 -14.97 -55.30
C SER A 22 -2.94 -14.31 -56.13
N ARG A 23 -1.68 -14.67 -55.86
CA ARG A 23 -0.46 -14.10 -56.47
C ARG A 23 -0.14 -12.63 -56.15
N ASN A 24 -0.83 -11.98 -55.20
CA ASN A 24 -0.35 -10.70 -54.65
C ASN A 24 0.78 -10.97 -53.63
N LEU A 25 2.02 -10.66 -54.03
CA LEU A 25 3.27 -11.03 -53.33
C LEU A 25 3.58 -10.24 -52.04
N GLU A 26 2.85 -9.17 -51.74
CA GLU A 26 3.16 -8.34 -50.58
C GLU A 26 2.59 -8.92 -49.28
N LEU A 27 3.42 -9.61 -48.49
CA LEU A 27 3.06 -10.12 -47.15
C LEU A 27 2.48 -9.05 -46.21
N ARG A 28 2.86 -7.77 -46.37
CA ARG A 28 2.30 -6.64 -45.61
C ARG A 28 0.80 -6.42 -45.84
N SER A 29 0.26 -6.93 -46.95
CA SER A 29 -1.14 -6.82 -47.31
C SER A 29 -2.04 -7.82 -46.57
N VAL A 30 -1.52 -8.99 -46.19
CA VAL A 30 -2.29 -10.06 -45.53
C VAL A 30 -2.88 -9.58 -44.20
N VAL A 31 -2.12 -8.81 -43.41
CA VAL A 31 -2.60 -8.23 -42.14
C VAL A 31 -3.79 -7.28 -42.38
N LYS A 32 -3.72 -6.47 -43.44
CA LYS A 32 -4.81 -5.54 -43.81
C LYS A 32 -6.06 -6.27 -44.30
N TYR A 33 -5.92 -7.43 -44.95
CA TYR A 33 -7.06 -8.28 -45.31
C TYR A 33 -7.66 -9.02 -44.11
N GLN A 34 -6.86 -9.36 -43.10
CA GLN A 34 -7.38 -9.86 -41.82
C GLN A 34 -8.18 -8.77 -41.08
N GLU A 35 -7.70 -7.52 -41.12
CA GLU A 35 -8.44 -6.37 -40.59
C GLU A 35 -9.75 -6.11 -41.36
N LEU A 36 -9.75 -6.22 -42.69
CA LEU A 36 -10.95 -6.16 -43.53
C LEU A 36 -12.01 -7.20 -43.14
N ILE A 37 -11.59 -8.45 -42.89
CA ILE A 37 -12.49 -9.52 -42.45
C ILE A 37 -13.05 -9.22 -41.06
N ARG A 38 -12.22 -8.73 -40.14
CA ARG A 38 -12.63 -8.42 -38.76
C ARG A 38 -13.49 -7.16 -38.66
N SER A 39 -13.28 -6.17 -39.53
CA SER A 39 -14.02 -4.90 -39.51
C SER A 39 -15.46 -5.04 -39.98
N GLY A 40 -15.81 -6.15 -40.64
CA GLY A 40 -17.14 -6.35 -41.23
C GLY A 40 -17.42 -5.44 -42.43
N ALA A 41 -16.38 -4.86 -43.05
CA ALA A 41 -16.51 -3.99 -44.21
C ALA A 41 -17.07 -4.70 -45.46
N CYS A 42 -17.03 -6.03 -45.52
CA CYS A 42 -17.60 -6.82 -46.60
C CYS A 42 -18.54 -7.91 -46.02
N PRO A 43 -19.76 -7.54 -45.60
CA PRO A 43 -20.66 -8.47 -44.90
C PRO A 43 -21.15 -9.63 -45.78
N SER A 44 -21.15 -9.45 -47.10
CA SER A 44 -21.63 -10.44 -48.07
C SER A 44 -20.51 -11.31 -48.67
N LEU A 45 -19.28 -11.16 -48.19
CA LEU A 45 -18.11 -11.86 -48.72
C LEU A 45 -18.13 -13.33 -48.30
N VAL A 46 -18.29 -14.22 -49.28
CA VAL A 46 -18.37 -15.68 -49.08
C VAL A 46 -17.04 -16.36 -49.39
N SER A 47 -16.28 -15.81 -50.33
CA SER A 47 -15.01 -16.38 -50.79
C SER A 47 -13.92 -15.33 -50.84
N LEU A 48 -12.82 -15.56 -50.11
CA LEU A 48 -11.63 -14.72 -50.13
C LEU A 48 -10.40 -15.61 -50.40
N GLN A 49 -9.74 -15.38 -51.54
CA GLN A 49 -8.52 -16.10 -51.91
C GLN A 49 -7.31 -15.21 -51.63
N LEU A 50 -6.55 -15.50 -50.56
CA LEU A 50 -5.33 -14.77 -50.18
C LEU A 50 -4.10 -15.67 -50.38
N GLY A 51 -3.08 -15.17 -51.08
CA GLY A 51 -1.78 -15.87 -51.21
C GLY A 51 -1.88 -17.25 -51.88
N TYR A 52 -0.99 -18.18 -51.46
CA TYR A 52 -0.89 -19.57 -51.90
C TYR A 52 -1.97 -20.50 -51.28
N ALA A 53 -3.09 -19.99 -50.76
CA ALA A 53 -4.22 -20.86 -50.41
C ALA A 53 -4.76 -21.47 -51.71
N GLN A 54 -4.30 -22.69 -52.03
CA GLN A 54 -4.57 -23.34 -53.31
C GLN A 54 -6.00 -23.87 -53.37
N THR A 55 -6.64 -24.05 -52.21
CA THR A 55 -7.97 -24.65 -52.12
C THR A 55 -8.93 -23.87 -51.21
N TYR A 56 -10.22 -24.04 -51.48
CA TYR A 56 -11.33 -23.44 -50.71
C TYR A 56 -11.28 -23.79 -49.21
N VAL A 57 -10.83 -25.00 -48.87
CA VAL A 57 -10.78 -25.51 -47.49
C VAL A 57 -9.73 -24.74 -46.66
N GLU A 58 -8.56 -24.48 -47.23
CA GLU A 58 -7.48 -23.72 -46.58
C GLU A 58 -7.88 -22.27 -46.32
N GLY A 59 -8.55 -21.62 -47.28
CA GLY A 59 -9.08 -20.27 -47.11
C GLY A 59 -10.13 -20.18 -46.00
N ARG A 60 -11.06 -21.16 -45.93
CA ARG A 60 -12.08 -21.22 -44.87
C ARG A 60 -11.47 -21.43 -43.48
N ALA A 61 -10.46 -22.28 -43.35
CA ALA A 61 -9.74 -22.50 -42.10
C ALA A 61 -9.02 -21.22 -41.64
N PHE A 62 -8.36 -20.50 -42.55
CA PHE A 62 -7.68 -19.24 -42.25
C PHE A 62 -8.64 -18.15 -41.74
N VAL A 63 -9.81 -17.99 -42.36
CA VAL A 63 -10.83 -17.03 -41.91
C VAL A 63 -11.34 -17.40 -40.52
N LYS A 64 -11.65 -18.68 -40.30
CA LYS A 64 -12.12 -19.18 -38.99
C LYS A 64 -11.08 -18.93 -37.89
N ASP A 65 -9.81 -19.22 -38.14
CA ASP A 65 -8.71 -18.98 -37.20
C ASP A 65 -8.45 -17.49 -36.96
N THR A 66 -8.59 -16.66 -37.99
CA THR A 66 -8.41 -15.21 -37.89
C THR A 66 -9.51 -14.57 -37.05
N LEU A 67 -10.76 -15.02 -37.22
CA LEU A 67 -11.91 -14.59 -36.42
C LEU A 67 -11.85 -15.12 -34.97
N ALA A 68 -11.30 -16.32 -34.76
CA ALA A 68 -11.11 -16.87 -33.42
C ALA A 68 -10.02 -16.14 -32.61
N ARG A 69 -9.07 -15.48 -33.29
CA ARG A 69 -8.01 -14.70 -32.65
C ARG A 69 -8.47 -13.28 -32.37
N MET A 70 -8.42 -12.87 -31.09
CA MET A 70 -8.63 -11.48 -30.67
C MET A 70 -7.69 -10.54 -31.44
N SER A 71 -8.13 -9.31 -31.69
CA SER A 71 -7.29 -8.32 -32.36
C SER A 71 -6.06 -7.98 -31.50
N VAL A 72 -4.99 -7.50 -32.14
CA VAL A 72 -3.77 -7.07 -31.41
C VAL A 72 -4.11 -5.94 -30.43
N GLU A 73 -5.05 -5.07 -30.78
CA GLU A 73 -5.52 -3.96 -29.97
C GLU A 73 -6.29 -4.44 -28.73
N GLU A 74 -7.18 -5.43 -28.90
CA GLU A 74 -7.89 -6.07 -27.79
C GLU A 74 -6.94 -6.78 -26.84
N LEU A 75 -5.94 -7.50 -27.38
CA LEU A 75 -4.88 -8.11 -26.59
C LEU A 75 -4.09 -7.08 -25.78
N ARG A 76 -3.75 -5.93 -26.37
CA ARG A 76 -3.08 -4.82 -25.68
C ARG A 76 -3.95 -4.26 -24.56
N ARG A 77 -5.22 -3.96 -24.84
CA ARG A 77 -6.17 -3.47 -23.83
C ARG A 77 -6.33 -4.45 -22.67
N ARG A 78 -6.47 -5.74 -22.97
CA ARG A 78 -6.59 -6.78 -21.94
C ARG A 78 -5.33 -6.90 -21.09
N LYS A 79 -4.14 -6.87 -21.70
CA LYS A 79 -2.87 -6.88 -20.98
C LYS A 79 -2.73 -5.66 -20.07
N GLN A 80 -3.15 -4.50 -20.54
CA GLN A 80 -3.11 -3.26 -19.77
C GLN A 80 -4.08 -3.29 -18.58
N ALA A 81 -5.31 -3.75 -18.78
CA ALA A 81 -6.29 -3.92 -17.70
C ALA A 81 -5.81 -4.90 -16.60
N LEU A 82 -5.16 -6.01 -17.00
CA LEU A 82 -4.56 -6.95 -16.04
C LEU A 82 -3.41 -6.32 -15.26
N PHE A 83 -2.58 -5.53 -15.93
CA PHE A 83 -1.49 -4.80 -15.29
C PHE A 83 -2.02 -3.78 -14.27
N GLU A 84 -3.00 -2.98 -14.66
CA GLU A 84 -3.66 -1.99 -13.78
C GLU A 84 -4.31 -2.67 -12.58
N SER A 85 -5.08 -3.74 -12.81
CA SER A 85 -5.69 -4.51 -11.72
C SER A 85 -4.66 -5.05 -10.72
N ARG A 86 -3.54 -5.59 -11.22
CA ARG A 86 -2.45 -6.08 -10.37
C ARG A 86 -1.78 -4.95 -9.60
N LEU A 87 -1.57 -3.79 -10.24
CA LEU A 87 -0.98 -2.63 -9.61
C LEU A 87 -1.87 -2.11 -8.46
N THR A 88 -3.18 -1.98 -8.70
CA THR A 88 -4.14 -1.55 -7.67
C THR A 88 -4.19 -2.54 -6.49
N ALA A 89 -4.16 -3.85 -6.76
CA ALA A 89 -4.12 -4.86 -5.70
C ALA A 89 -2.86 -4.76 -4.84
N LEU A 90 -1.70 -4.50 -5.46
CA LEU A 90 -0.44 -4.28 -4.75
C LEU A 90 -0.47 -3.00 -3.90
N GLN A 91 -1.04 -1.92 -4.43
CA GLN A 91 -1.20 -0.65 -3.69
C GLN A 91 -2.08 -0.86 -2.45
N LEU A 92 -3.25 -1.49 -2.60
CA LEU A 92 -4.14 -1.82 -1.49
C LEU A 92 -3.43 -2.67 -0.41
N TRP A 93 -2.66 -3.67 -0.82
CA TRP A 93 -1.90 -4.51 0.11
C TRP A 93 -0.81 -3.71 0.85
N ASN A 94 -0.09 -2.84 0.14
CA ASN A 94 0.92 -1.97 0.73
C ASN A 94 0.31 -0.98 1.73
N ASP A 95 -0.83 -0.39 1.40
CA ASP A 95 -1.54 0.55 2.27
C ASP A 95 -2.04 -0.13 3.55
N GLU A 96 -2.55 -1.36 3.43
CA GLU A 96 -2.96 -2.17 4.58
C GLU A 96 -1.76 -2.55 5.47
N LYS A 97 -0.61 -2.86 4.85
CA LYS A 97 0.64 -3.11 5.58
C LYS A 97 1.11 -1.84 6.30
N ALA A 98 1.13 -0.71 5.63
CA ALA A 98 1.51 0.58 6.21
C ALA A 98 0.61 0.94 7.41
N ARG A 99 -0.71 0.73 7.29
CA ARG A 99 -1.65 0.91 8.41
C ARG A 99 -1.31 0.03 9.62
N ARG A 100 -1.01 -1.25 9.39
CA ARG A 100 -0.60 -2.18 10.45
C ARG A 100 0.70 -1.75 11.13
N ASP A 101 1.68 -1.31 10.36
CA ASP A 101 2.97 -0.86 10.87
C ASP A 101 2.84 0.43 11.69
N VAL A 102 2.04 1.40 11.23
CA VAL A 102 1.72 2.62 11.99
C VAL A 102 1.03 2.27 13.31
N ALA A 103 0.04 1.37 13.28
CA ALA A 103 -0.65 0.95 14.49
C ALA A 103 0.29 0.26 15.49
N ARG A 104 1.20 -0.59 15.00
CA ARG A 104 2.24 -1.22 15.83
C ARG A 104 3.18 -0.19 16.45
N CYS A 105 3.66 0.75 15.64
CA CYS A 105 4.55 1.82 16.10
C CYS A 105 3.87 2.66 17.20
N LYS A 106 2.61 3.06 17.00
CA LYS A 106 1.82 3.79 18.01
C LYS A 106 1.74 3.02 19.34
N ARG A 107 1.45 1.72 19.30
CA ARG A 107 1.42 0.88 20.50
C ARG A 107 2.77 0.82 21.21
N GLN A 108 3.87 0.68 20.46
CA GLN A 108 5.22 0.67 21.05
C GLN A 108 5.58 2.01 21.69
N CYS A 109 5.27 3.13 21.02
CA CYS A 109 5.48 4.45 21.59
C CYS A 109 4.65 4.68 22.85
N GLN A 110 3.40 4.20 22.89
CA GLN A 110 2.56 4.27 24.09
C GLN A 110 3.13 3.47 25.25
N LEU A 111 3.60 2.24 25.01
CA LEU A 111 4.23 1.41 26.03
C LEU A 111 5.50 2.08 26.58
N LEU A 112 6.34 2.60 25.69
CA LEU A 112 7.57 3.28 26.09
C LEU A 112 7.26 4.54 26.91
N ARG A 113 6.25 5.32 26.51
CA ARG A 113 5.81 6.50 27.26
C ARG A 113 5.30 6.13 28.65
N ALA A 114 4.47 5.09 28.75
CA ALA A 114 3.99 4.59 30.04
C ALA A 114 5.14 4.13 30.95
N GLN A 115 6.19 3.52 30.40
CA GLN A 115 7.39 3.17 31.17
C GLN A 115 8.13 4.40 31.68
N TYR A 116 8.30 5.43 30.85
CA TYR A 116 8.90 6.69 31.28
C TYR A 116 8.08 7.37 32.38
N ASP A 117 6.77 7.49 32.19
CA ASP A 117 5.86 8.10 33.17
C ASP A 117 5.91 7.35 34.51
N HIS A 118 6.03 6.01 34.46
CA HIS A 118 6.19 5.18 35.65
C HIS A 118 7.51 5.45 36.37
N MET A 119 8.64 5.48 35.65
CA MET A 119 9.95 5.76 36.23
C MET A 119 10.01 7.17 36.84
N GLU A 120 9.43 8.17 36.17
CA GLU A 120 9.32 9.54 36.69
C GLU A 120 8.51 9.57 37.99
N SER A 121 7.36 8.88 38.00
CA SER A 121 6.51 8.75 39.20
C SER A 121 7.22 8.03 40.35
N GLU A 122 8.04 7.02 40.07
CA GLU A 122 8.86 6.33 41.08
C GLU A 122 9.96 7.22 41.65
N ALA A 123 10.67 7.95 40.78
CA ALA A 123 11.69 8.92 41.19
C ALA A 123 11.08 10.00 42.10
N ASP A 124 9.92 10.54 41.72
CA ASP A 124 9.17 11.51 42.52
C ASP A 124 8.75 10.95 43.88
N ARG A 125 8.25 9.73 43.92
CA ARG A 125 7.90 9.04 45.18
C ARG A 125 9.13 8.85 46.06
N ALA A 126 10.27 8.45 45.49
CA ALA A 126 11.52 8.30 46.23
C ALA A 126 12.00 9.64 46.81
N LEU A 127 11.95 10.73 46.03
CA LEU A 127 12.29 12.08 46.49
C LEU A 127 11.37 12.53 47.64
N ARG A 128 10.06 12.29 47.53
CA ARG A 128 9.10 12.63 48.61
C ARG A 128 9.38 11.83 49.88
N ARG A 129 9.68 10.53 49.77
CA ARG A 129 10.09 9.68 50.92
C ARG A 129 11.34 10.24 51.58
N ARG A 130 12.39 10.55 50.81
CA ARG A 130 13.64 11.13 51.32
C ARG A 130 13.40 12.47 52.04
N LYS A 131 12.60 13.37 51.47
CA LYS A 131 12.25 14.66 52.09
C LYS A 131 11.49 14.46 53.41
N ARG A 132 10.58 13.49 53.50
CA ARG A 132 9.85 13.16 54.75
C ARG A 132 10.79 12.63 55.83
N ILE A 133 11.66 11.69 55.49
CA ILE A 133 12.65 11.12 56.44
C ILE A 133 13.53 12.25 57.00
N ARG A 134 14.07 13.12 56.15
CA ARG A 134 14.90 14.26 56.58
C ARG A 134 14.15 15.23 57.50
N LYS A 135 12.86 15.49 57.25
CA LYS A 135 12.04 16.33 58.14
C LYS A 135 11.80 15.66 59.50
N SER A 136 11.54 14.35 59.50
CA SER A 136 11.32 13.59 60.74
C SER A 136 12.58 13.52 61.61
N THR A 137 13.75 13.29 61.01
CA THR A 137 15.02 13.29 61.76
C THR A 137 15.33 14.68 62.33
N HIS A 138 15.12 15.75 61.55
CA HIS A 138 15.30 17.12 62.04
C HIS A 138 14.35 17.46 63.20
N LEU A 139 13.10 16.97 63.15
CA LEU A 139 12.12 17.17 64.22
C LEU A 139 12.54 16.42 65.50
N CYS A 140 13.03 15.18 65.37
CA CYS A 140 13.56 14.40 66.48
C CYS A 140 14.76 15.09 67.15
N ILE A 141 15.73 15.56 66.36
CA ILE A 141 16.90 16.30 66.86
C ILE A 141 16.47 17.57 67.60
N HIS A 142 15.50 18.32 67.06
CA HIS A 142 15.01 19.53 67.71
C HIS A 142 14.36 19.23 69.07
N GLN A 143 13.55 18.16 69.16
CA GLN A 143 12.93 17.74 70.41
C GLN A 143 13.98 17.33 71.45
N GLU A 144 15.00 16.57 71.04
CA GLU A 144 16.10 16.14 71.90
C GLU A 144 16.90 17.34 72.43
N ILE A 145 17.26 18.30 71.57
CA ILE A 145 17.94 19.53 71.99
C ILE A 145 17.09 20.31 73.01
N GLN A 146 15.78 20.37 72.83
CA GLN A 146 14.88 21.06 73.76
C GLN A 146 14.84 20.38 75.13
N GLN A 147 14.77 19.05 75.17
CA GLN A 147 14.84 18.27 76.41
C GLN A 147 16.18 18.47 77.13
N LEU A 148 17.29 18.44 76.40
CA LEU A 148 18.63 18.68 76.96
C LEU A 148 18.74 20.09 77.56
N LYS A 149 18.19 21.11 76.89
CA LYS A 149 18.15 22.49 77.41
C LYS A 149 17.33 22.58 78.71
N GLN A 150 16.15 21.96 78.75
CA GLN A 150 15.31 21.94 79.95
C GLN A 150 16.00 21.21 81.12
N ALA A 151 16.62 20.06 80.86
CA ALA A 151 17.37 19.31 81.86
C ALA A 151 18.57 20.11 82.40
N HIS A 152 19.27 20.84 81.54
CA HIS A 152 20.35 21.73 81.96
C HIS A 152 19.84 22.88 82.84
N GLN A 153 18.78 23.57 82.44
CA GLN A 153 18.15 24.63 83.23
C GLN A 153 17.72 24.12 84.62
N HIS A 154 17.07 22.95 84.66
CA HIS A 154 16.69 22.32 85.93
C HIS A 154 17.90 22.04 86.83
N ARG A 155 18.99 21.49 86.27
CA ARG A 155 20.24 21.26 87.04
C ARG A 155 20.83 22.56 87.58
N VAL A 156 20.83 23.64 86.80
CA VAL A 156 21.31 24.95 87.23
C VAL A 156 20.46 25.50 88.39
N ILE A 157 19.14 25.41 88.27
CA ILE A 157 18.20 25.83 89.33
C ILE A 157 18.42 25.01 90.61
N CYS A 158 18.50 23.68 90.52
CA CYS A 158 18.76 22.82 91.67
C CYS A 158 20.09 23.17 92.36
N LYS A 159 21.16 23.41 91.60
CA LYS A 159 22.45 23.84 92.15
C LYS A 159 22.37 25.21 92.83
N ALA A 160 21.65 26.16 92.26
CA ALA A 160 21.46 27.50 92.85
C ALA A 160 20.66 27.43 94.16
N LEU A 161 19.62 26.59 94.21
CA LEU A 161 18.83 26.36 95.43
C LEU A 161 19.67 25.69 96.53
N GLN A 162 20.53 24.74 96.17
CA GLN A 162 21.46 24.08 97.11
C GLN A 162 22.55 25.03 97.62
N ALA A 163 22.99 26.01 96.83
CA ALA A 163 23.96 27.02 97.25
C ALA A 163 23.35 28.16 98.09
N SER A 164 22.02 28.21 98.19
CA SER A 164 21.27 29.24 98.94
C SER A 164 20.77 28.72 100.30
N GLN A 165 21.20 27.52 100.72
CA GLN A 165 21.00 26.91 102.04
C GLN A 165 22.34 26.90 102.78
#